data_AF-A0A2E3BCQ9-F1
#
_entry.id   AF-A0A2E3BCQ9-F1
#
_cell.length_a   1.000
_cell.length_b   1.000
_cell.length_c   1.000
_cell.angle_alpha   90.00
_cell.angle_beta   90.00
_cell.angle_gamma   90.00
#
_symmetry.space_group_name_H-M   'P 1'
#
loop_
_entity.id
_entity.type
_entity.pdbx_description
1 polymer ?
#
loop_
_entity_poly.entity_id
_entity_poly.type
_entity_poly.pdbx_seq_one_letter_code
_entity_poly.pdbx_strand_id
1 'polypeptide(L)'
;MWVNMNKAATVIFWLLALASYLMQWPGLLSYLPLAALVVAGIHVLEVMFFWISLKAKSNKPGKDATLIMVFGIFHLQKFMAKAS
;
A
#
# COMPACT_ATOMS: atom_id res chain seq x y z
N MET A 1 -9.57 -10.90 -11.19
CA MET A 1 -8.16 -10.86 -11.63
C MET A 1 -7.43 -9.56 -11.24
N TRP A 2 -8.02 -8.38 -11.48
CA TRP A 2 -7.37 -7.07 -11.29
C TRP A 2 -6.78 -6.81 -9.89
N VAL A 3 -7.52 -7.10 -8.81
CA VAL A 3 -7.06 -6.84 -7.43
C VAL A 3 -5.82 -7.65 -7.05
N ASN A 4 -5.73 -8.91 -7.48
CA ASN A 4 -4.56 -9.75 -7.19
C ASN A 4 -3.32 -9.29 -7.96
N MET A 5 -3.52 -8.81 -9.19
CA MET A 5 -2.46 -8.23 -10.01
C MET A 5 -1.91 -6.93 -9.38
N ASN A 6 -2.78 -6.05 -8.88
CA ASN A 6 -2.36 -4.81 -8.23
C ASN A 6 -1.57 -5.07 -6.94
N LYS A 7 -1.96 -6.12 -6.17
CA LYS A 7 -1.21 -6.54 -4.98
C LYS A 7 0.17 -7.09 -5.33
N ALA A 8 0.26 -7.89 -6.40
CA ALA A 8 1.55 -8.39 -6.88
C ALA A 8 2.45 -7.23 -7.33
N ALA A 9 1.89 -6.27 -8.08
CA ALA A 9 2.63 -5.09 -8.53
C ALA A 9 3.15 -4.23 -7.37
N THR A 10 2.34 -4.00 -6.32
CA THR A 10 2.78 -3.24 -5.14
C THR A 10 3.90 -3.97 -4.39
N VAL A 11 3.81 -5.30 -4.23
CA VAL A 11 4.90 -6.08 -3.60
C VAL A 11 6.18 -6.00 -4.42
N ILE A 12 6.08 -6.18 -5.75
CA ILE A 12 7.24 -6.05 -6.64
C ILE A 12 7.85 -4.66 -6.53
N PHE A 13 7.02 -3.61 -6.51
CA PHE A 13 7.49 -2.23 -6.32
C PHE A 13 8.28 -2.06 -5.01
N TRP A 14 7.77 -2.55 -3.88
CA TRP A 14 8.48 -2.47 -2.60
C TRP A 14 9.82 -3.20 -2.64
N LEU A 15 9.87 -4.39 -3.25
CA LEU A 15 11.09 -5.15 -3.41
C LEU A 15 12.10 -4.42 -4.30
N LEU A 16 11.65 -3.84 -5.40
CA LEU A 16 12.51 -3.07 -6.31
C LEU A 16 13.05 -1.79 -5.64
N ALA A 17 12.22 -1.08 -4.86
CA ALA A 17 12.67 0.09 -4.12
C ALA A 17 13.71 -0.27 -3.05
N LEU A 18 13.48 -1.36 -2.31
CA LEU A 18 14.44 -1.86 -1.33
C LEU A 18 15.74 -2.33 -1.99
N ALA A 19 15.66 -3.09 -3.09
CA ALA A 19 16.82 -3.54 -3.84
C ALA A 19 17.61 -2.35 -4.40
N SER A 20 16.92 -1.35 -4.97
CA SER A 20 17.56 -0.12 -5.45
C SER A 20 18.29 0.63 -4.35
N TYR A 21 17.75 0.67 -3.13
CA TYR A 21 18.39 1.30 -1.98
C TYR A 21 19.61 0.49 -1.51
N LEU A 22 19.48 -0.83 -1.34
CA LEU A 22 20.58 -1.66 -0.82
C LEU A 22 21.72 -1.83 -1.82
N MET A 23 21.40 -1.96 -3.11
CA MET A 23 22.37 -2.21 -4.17
C MET A 23 22.83 -0.93 -4.89
N GLN A 24 22.34 0.24 -4.46
CA GLN A 24 22.74 1.55 -4.99
C GLN A 24 22.65 1.63 -6.52
N TRP A 25 21.50 1.24 -7.08
CA TRP A 25 21.30 1.22 -8.54
C TRP A 25 21.48 2.61 -9.15
N PRO A 26 22.22 2.75 -10.27
CA PRO A 26 22.45 4.03 -10.91
C PRO A 26 21.28 4.47 -11.81
N GLY A 27 21.31 5.73 -12.26
CA GLY A 27 20.37 6.26 -13.25
C GLY A 27 18.96 6.45 -12.70
N LEU A 28 17.94 6.26 -13.52
CA LEU A 28 16.54 6.49 -13.14
C LEU A 28 16.06 5.58 -12.01
N LEU A 29 16.63 4.37 -11.91
CA LEU A 29 16.22 3.43 -10.87
C LEU A 29 16.62 3.91 -9.47
N SER A 30 17.65 4.76 -9.35
CA SER A 30 18.09 5.37 -8.08
C SER A 30 17.00 6.18 -7.38
N TYR A 31 15.94 6.60 -8.10
CA TYR A 31 14.82 7.34 -7.56
C TYR A 31 13.70 6.45 -7.00
N LEU A 32 13.78 5.12 -7.16
CA LEU A 32 12.78 4.19 -6.61
C LEU A 32 12.59 4.32 -5.08
N PRO A 33 13.64 4.52 -4.25
CA PRO A 33 13.46 4.74 -2.81
C PRO A 33 12.67 6.03 -2.51
N LEU A 34 12.90 7.10 -3.29
CA LEU A 34 12.14 8.34 -3.15
C LEU A 34 10.67 8.13 -3.52
N ALA A 35 10.42 7.46 -4.65
CA ALA A 35 9.06 7.09 -5.04
C ALA A 35 8.38 6.23 -3.96
N ALA A 36 9.11 5.31 -3.34
CA ALA A 36 8.60 4.48 -2.26
C ALA A 36 8.25 5.29 -1.00
N LEU A 37 9.03 6.33 -0.66
CA LEU A 37 8.68 7.26 0.41
C LEU A 37 7.41 8.05 0.11
N VAL A 38 7.27 8.54 -1.13
CA VAL A 38 6.05 9.25 -1.56
C VAL A 38 4.83 8.33 -1.46
N VAL A 39 4.93 7.10 -1.97
CA VAL A 39 3.85 6.10 -1.89
C VAL A 39 3.54 5.74 -0.42
N ALA A 40 4.55 5.55 0.42
CA ALA A 40 4.35 5.31 1.85
C ALA A 40 3.61 6.48 2.51
N GLY A 41 3.97 7.72 2.18
CA GLY A 41 3.28 8.93 2.66
C GLY A 41 1.80 8.95 2.24
N ILE A 42 1.51 8.61 0.98
CA ILE A 42 0.13 8.49 0.49
C ILE A 42 -0.63 7.42 1.29
N HIS A 43 -0.04 6.25 1.52
CA HIS A 43 -0.70 5.20 2.29
C HIS A 43 -0.95 5.60 3.75
N VAL A 44 -0.06 6.38 4.37
CA VAL A 44 -0.31 6.95 5.70
C VAL A 44 -1.53 7.86 5.67
N LEU A 45 -1.62 8.74 4.67
CA LEU A 45 -2.79 9.62 4.50
C LEU A 45 -4.07 8.82 4.26
N GLU A 46 -4.02 7.74 3.47
CA GLU A 46 -5.15 6.84 3.26
C GLU A 46 -5.60 6.20 4.58
N VAL A 47 -4.68 5.66 5.38
CA VAL A 47 -5.02 5.09 6.69
C VAL A 47 -5.62 6.14 7.61
N MET A 48 -5.05 7.35 7.67
CA MET A 48 -5.57 8.43 8.50
C MET A 48 -6.98 8.84 8.07
N PHE A 49 -7.21 8.97 6.77
CA PHE A 49 -8.51 9.33 6.19
C PHE A 49 -9.57 8.26 6.49
N PHE A 50 -9.22 6.98 6.31
CA PHE A 50 -10.14 5.87 6.54
C PHE A 50 -10.18 5.37 7.99
N TRP A 51 -9.38 5.93 8.90
CA TRP A 51 -9.22 5.43 10.27
C TRP A 51 -10.54 5.33 11.04
N ILE A 52 -11.37 6.37 10.94
CA ILE A 52 -12.66 6.43 11.62
C ILE A 52 -13.60 5.34 11.06
N SER A 53 -13.66 5.20 9.72
CA SER A 53 -14.46 4.18 9.06
C SER A 53 -13.98 2.76 9.37
N LEU A 54 -12.67 2.54 9.44
CA LEU A 54 -12.06 1.26 9.81
C LEU A 54 -12.44 0.87 11.23
N LYS A 55 -12.35 1.80 12.20
CA LYS A 55 -12.77 1.53 13.58
C LYS A 55 -14.25 1.21 13.70
N ALA A 56 -15.09 1.89 12.93
CA ALA A 56 -16.54 1.73 13.02
C ALA A 56 -17.06 0.45 12.33
N LYS A 57 -16.41 -0.01 11.25
CA LYS A 57 -16.93 -1.08 10.38
C LYS A 57 -16.08 -2.35 10.33
N SER A 58 -14.81 -2.30 10.73
CA SER A 58 -13.94 -3.47 10.69
C SER A 58 -13.91 -4.20 12.02
N ASN A 59 -13.96 -5.54 11.94
CA ASN A 59 -13.69 -6.42 13.08
C ASN A 59 -12.22 -6.38 13.54
N LYS A 60 -11.28 -5.94 12.68
CA LYS A 60 -9.83 -5.92 12.96
C LYS A 60 -9.17 -4.68 12.32
N PRO A 61 -9.48 -3.47 12.82
CA PRO A 61 -9.04 -2.21 12.19
C PRO A 61 -7.51 -2.09 12.03
N GLY A 62 -6.74 -2.64 12.96
CA GLY A 62 -5.27 -2.65 12.85
C GLY A 62 -4.75 -3.48 11.68
N LYS A 63 -5.34 -4.65 11.42
CA LYS A 63 -4.93 -5.49 10.28
C LYS A 63 -5.25 -4.82 8.96
N ASP A 64 -6.41 -4.18 8.88
CA ASP A 64 -6.84 -3.49 7.65
C ASP A 64 -6.00 -2.25 7.38
N ALA A 65 -5.62 -1.51 8.44
CA ALA A 65 -4.68 -0.41 8.35
C ALA A 65 -3.31 -0.88 7.83
N THR A 66 -2.78 -2.01 8.34
CA THR A 66 -1.53 -2.60 7.82
C THR A 66 -1.66 -2.99 6.35
N LEU A 67 -2.80 -3.53 5.94
CA LEU A 67 -3.01 -3.94 4.55
C LEU A 67 -3.14 -2.74 3.61
N ILE A 68 -3.72 -1.62 4.06
CA ILE A 68 -3.68 -0.34 3.34
C ILE A 68 -2.25 0.20 3.29
N MET A 69 -1.48 0.12 4.36
CA MET A 69 -0.07 0.55 4.36
C MET A 69 0.79 -0.19 3.32
N VAL A 70 0.52 -1.46 3.06
CA VAL A 70 1.30 -2.27 2.12
C VAL A 70 0.74 -2.19 0.69
N PHE A 71 -0.58 -2.24 0.55
CA PHE A 71 -1.25 -2.42 -0.74
C PHE A 71 -2.12 -1.22 -1.18
N GLY A 72 -2.20 -0.17 -0.37
CA GLY A 72 -3.10 0.97 -0.58
C GLY A 72 -4.59 0.62 -0.50
N ILE A 73 -5.43 1.52 -0.99
CA ILE A 73 -6.90 1.35 -1.02
C ILE A 73 -7.37 0.13 -1.83
N PHE A 74 -6.53 -0.49 -2.67
CA PHE A 74 -6.88 -1.70 -3.41
C PHE A 74 -7.31 -2.85 -2.48
N HIS A 75 -6.89 -2.81 -1.21
CA HIS A 75 -7.37 -3.74 -0.20
C HIS A 75 -8.84 -3.51 0.21
N LEU A 76 -9.28 -2.24 0.27
CA LEU A 76 -10.61 -1.84 0.71
C LEU A 76 -11.72 -2.21 -0.28
N GLN A 77 -11.41 -2.44 -1.56
CA GLN A 77 -12.41 -2.89 -2.54
C GLN A 77 -13.13 -4.17 -2.11
N LYS A 78 -12.44 -5.09 -1.41
CA LYS A 78 -13.09 -6.28 -0.84
C LYS A 78 -13.98 -5.99 0.38
N PHE A 79 -13.66 -4.96 1.15
CA PHE A 79 -14.49 -4.53 2.28
C PHE A 79 -15.75 -3.81 1.84
N MET A 80 -15.65 -2.94 0.83
CA MET A 80 -16.82 -2.25 0.28
C MET A 80 -17.76 -3.20 -0.47
N ALA A 81 -17.21 -4.19 -1.18
CA ALA A 81 -18.03 -5.21 -1.88
C ALA A 81 -18.79 -6.16 -0.93
N LYS A 82 -18.40 -6.24 0.36
CA LYS A 82 -19.12 -7.05 1.36
C LYS A 82 -20.22 -6.25 2.09
N ALA A 83 -20.30 -4.95 1.85
CA ALA A 83 -21.27 -4.05 2.47
C ALA A 83 -22.52 -3.80 1.61
N SER A 84 -22.66 -4.48 0.47
CA SER A 84 -23.85 -4.48 -0.39
C SER A 84 -24.63 -5.78 -0.25
#